data_AF-A0A9E1CDU5-F1
#
_entry.id   AF-A0A9E1CDU5-F1
#
_cell.length_a   1.000
_cell.length_b   1.000
_cell.length_c   1.000
_cell.angle_alpha   90.00
_cell.angle_beta   90.00
_cell.angle_gamma   90.00
#
_symmetry.space_group_name_H-M   'P 1'
#
loop_
_entity.id
_entity.type
_entity.pdbx_description
1 polymer ?
#
loop_
_entity_poly.entity_id
_entity_poly.type
_entity_poly.pdbx_seq_one_letter_code
_entity_poly.pdbx_strand_id
1 'polypeptide(L)'
;IFVFLIGGIIEQAVEAGLSMSFPVRVVPVGEEIWSVGHVISLVVRAAMIFGAIQPGDVEGFHKYTFDRINAFVNAYKPVNDITVACGAGAIKLGFPVITNDHDDMWAVPKSLIIYDNTKDWIDTSIEARGIKLKITKIDIPVSFSSAFEGEIIRKGDMQVEIDGSRKDCFELVTTKDASEVEDHKIVVEGPEIDEIPVGSKISMSYTVEVAGKNMQPDFEPVFERKIHSFLNCVEGLMHTGQRDMIRVRISKADFEAGFKFRHIGEVLYAKIKSEFDTVVDKCQVRIVVGDEPNAALRKHANEVFDKRDERLKSMTDESVPVFYSCIMCQAFSPSHVCIVTPERLGLCGAVSWLDAKATNELDPQGPCQVVTKERCTDERTGRYEDVDEAVAQYSHGALEHVTLYSLLEDPMTSCGCFECICGIEPCSMGVVITCREYAGITPLGMTFSEMASMTGGGVQTPGFMGHGKHYIASHKFLKAEGGVGRLVWLPKELKDQIRDKLNETAKDMYDIDNFADMVADETNCPNGDPEELLAFLSEVGHPVLSMDPLDI
;
A
#
# COMPACT_ATOMS: atom_id res chain seq x y z
N ILE A 1 17.76 1.90 -5.11
CA ILE A 1 19.10 1.57 -4.59
C ILE A 1 19.15 2.06 -3.14
N PHE A 2 19.73 1.30 -2.22
CA PHE A 2 20.03 1.78 -0.86
C PHE A 2 21.42 2.43 -0.84
N VAL A 3 21.55 3.55 -0.15
CA VAL A 3 22.83 4.27 0.02
C VAL A 3 23.20 4.21 1.50
N PHE A 4 24.35 3.62 1.81
CA PHE A 4 24.90 3.56 3.16
C PHE A 4 26.04 4.57 3.29
N LEU A 5 25.90 5.52 4.22
CA LEU A 5 26.84 6.61 4.43
C LEU A 5 27.72 6.31 5.66
N ILE A 6 29.03 6.45 5.50
CA ILE A 6 30.03 6.23 6.56
C ILE A 6 31.03 7.39 6.52
N GLY A 7 31.35 7.97 7.67
CA GLY A 7 32.30 9.08 7.79
C GLY A 7 31.72 10.45 7.49
N GLY A 8 32.60 11.41 7.16
CA GLY A 8 32.27 12.83 7.03
C GLY A 8 31.23 13.17 5.95
N ILE A 9 30.90 12.25 5.05
CA ILE A 9 29.79 12.42 4.10
C ILE A 9 28.43 12.53 4.81
N ILE A 10 28.30 11.99 6.02
CA ILE A 10 27.08 12.10 6.84
C ILE A 10 26.87 13.58 7.21
N GLU A 11 27.90 14.26 7.70
CA GLU A 11 27.83 15.70 8.03
C GLU A 11 27.52 16.53 6.78
N GLN A 12 28.18 16.23 5.65
CA GLN A 12 27.90 16.91 4.37
C GLN A 12 26.45 16.73 3.91
N ALA A 13 25.88 15.54 4.09
CA ALA A 13 24.48 15.29 3.76
C ALA A 13 23.52 16.07 4.67
N VAL A 14 23.84 16.21 5.97
CA VAL A 14 23.10 17.08 6.89
C VAL A 14 23.18 18.54 6.46
N GLU A 15 24.38 19.04 6.13
CA GLU A 15 24.58 20.42 5.68
C GLU A 15 23.83 20.74 4.38
N ALA A 16 23.71 19.75 3.49
CA ALA A 16 22.94 19.84 2.26
C ALA A 16 21.42 19.75 2.47
N GLY A 17 20.96 19.48 3.70
CA GLY A 17 19.54 19.33 4.03
C GLY A 17 18.92 18.04 3.52
N LEU A 18 19.72 16.98 3.27
CA LEU A 18 19.21 15.70 2.78
C LEU A 18 18.47 14.94 3.89
N SER A 19 17.29 14.42 3.54
CA SER A 19 16.57 13.46 4.38
C SER A 19 17.31 12.13 4.40
N MET A 20 17.66 11.65 5.60
CA MET A 20 18.38 10.40 5.81
C MET A 20 17.61 9.51 6.79
N SER A 21 17.16 8.35 6.31
CA SER A 21 16.51 7.31 7.11
C SER A 21 16.41 6.01 6.29
N PHE A 22 16.04 4.91 6.95
CA PHE A 22 15.82 3.63 6.26
C PHE A 22 14.67 3.70 5.22
N PRO A 23 13.50 4.32 5.51
CA PRO A 23 12.43 4.49 4.51
C PRO A 23 12.88 5.23 3.24
N VAL A 24 13.63 6.33 3.39
CA VAL A 24 14.15 7.09 2.23
C VAL A 24 15.40 6.45 1.60
N ARG A 25 15.83 5.29 2.12
CA ARG A 25 16.93 4.45 1.60
C ARG A 25 18.31 5.12 1.62
N VAL A 26 18.48 6.18 2.42
CA VAL A 26 19.77 6.84 2.69
C VAL A 26 20.08 6.66 4.16
N VAL A 27 20.98 5.73 4.48
CA VAL A 27 21.21 5.23 5.84
C VAL A 27 22.57 5.72 6.35
N PRO A 28 22.60 6.65 7.32
CA PRO A 28 23.84 6.99 8.02
C PRO A 28 24.19 5.85 8.97
N VAL A 29 25.33 5.21 8.74
CA VAL A 29 25.74 4.00 9.49
C VAL A 29 26.67 4.35 10.65
N GLY A 30 27.50 5.38 10.48
CA GLY A 30 28.32 5.94 11.55
C GLY A 30 29.52 6.72 11.02
N GLU A 31 30.13 7.51 11.90
CA GLU A 31 31.24 8.43 11.57
C GLU A 31 32.58 7.72 11.40
N GLU A 32 32.73 6.52 11.96
CA GLU A 32 33.98 5.76 11.92
C GLU A 32 33.93 4.67 10.85
N ILE A 33 35.10 4.36 10.25
CA ILE A 33 35.20 3.33 9.19
C ILE A 33 34.71 1.95 9.67
N TRP A 34 34.81 1.65 10.96
CA TRP A 34 34.36 0.40 11.58
C TRP A 34 32.86 0.14 11.39
N SER A 35 32.05 1.19 11.21
CA SER A 35 30.61 1.10 10.93
C SER A 35 30.32 0.34 9.63
N VAL A 36 31.31 0.18 8.73
CA VAL A 36 31.19 -0.71 7.56
C VAL A 36 30.81 -2.14 7.95
N GLY A 37 31.20 -2.58 9.15
CA GLY A 37 30.81 -3.88 9.69
C GLY A 37 29.29 -4.08 9.76
N HIS A 38 28.51 -3.02 9.99
CA HIS A 38 27.05 -3.09 9.98
C HIS A 38 26.50 -3.36 8.57
N VAL A 39 27.08 -2.74 7.53
CA VAL A 39 26.72 -3.00 6.13
C VAL A 39 27.09 -4.43 5.73
N ILE A 40 28.28 -4.90 6.10
CA ILE A 40 28.70 -6.28 5.84
C ILE A 40 27.83 -7.29 6.61
N SER A 41 27.37 -6.97 7.82
CA SER A 41 26.43 -7.83 8.55
C SER A 41 25.11 -8.05 7.79
N LEU A 42 24.65 -7.06 7.01
CA LEU A 42 23.47 -7.17 6.18
C LEU A 42 23.72 -8.09 4.98
N VAL A 43 24.91 -7.98 4.35
CA VAL A 43 25.35 -8.87 3.27
C VAL A 43 25.41 -10.33 3.74
N VAL A 44 26.01 -10.57 4.91
CA VAL A 44 26.11 -11.91 5.52
C VAL A 44 24.73 -12.48 5.82
N ARG A 45 23.86 -11.70 6.46
CA ARG A 45 22.49 -12.15 6.77
C ARG A 45 21.67 -12.40 5.50
N ALA A 46 21.81 -11.59 4.46
CA ALA A 46 21.11 -11.81 3.20
C ALA A 46 21.51 -13.15 2.54
N ALA A 47 22.78 -13.54 2.60
CA ALA A 47 23.24 -14.84 2.11
C ALA A 47 22.69 -16.01 2.94
N MET A 48 22.62 -15.86 4.27
CA MET A 48 22.08 -16.92 5.14
C MET A 48 20.56 -17.05 5.04
N ILE A 49 19.83 -15.94 5.02
CA ILE A 49 18.37 -15.90 5.03
C ILE A 49 17.81 -16.25 3.65
N PHE A 50 18.24 -15.54 2.60
CA PHE A 50 17.68 -15.68 1.25
C PHE A 50 18.46 -16.64 0.37
N GLY A 51 19.77 -16.78 0.62
CA GLY A 51 20.61 -17.74 -0.09
C GLY A 51 20.65 -19.12 0.56
N ALA A 52 20.08 -19.28 1.76
CA ALA A 52 20.16 -20.48 2.58
C ALA A 52 21.60 -21.01 2.79
N ILE A 53 22.60 -20.11 2.69
CA ILE A 53 24.02 -20.46 2.84
C ILE A 53 24.29 -20.81 4.31
N GLN A 54 24.85 -21.99 4.55
CA GLN A 54 25.11 -22.48 5.90
C GLN A 54 26.28 -21.74 6.56
N PRO A 55 26.24 -21.49 7.89
CA PRO A 55 27.37 -20.93 8.60
C PRO A 55 28.64 -21.76 8.38
N GLY A 56 29.72 -21.10 7.92
CA GLY A 56 31.01 -21.74 7.61
C GLY A 56 31.22 -22.11 6.14
N ASP A 57 30.20 -22.03 5.29
CA ASP A 57 30.35 -22.21 3.83
C ASP A 57 30.88 -20.93 3.17
N VAL A 58 32.20 -20.77 3.18
CA VAL A 58 32.91 -19.60 2.65
C VAL A 58 32.78 -19.47 1.13
N GLU A 59 32.81 -20.60 0.41
CA GLU A 59 32.73 -20.60 -1.05
C GLU A 59 31.32 -20.24 -1.53
N GLY A 60 30.30 -20.87 -0.92
CA GLY A 60 28.90 -20.54 -1.17
C GLY A 60 28.58 -19.09 -0.84
N PHE A 61 29.13 -18.56 0.27
CA PHE A 61 28.98 -17.15 0.64
C PHE A 61 29.53 -16.21 -0.43
N HIS A 62 30.81 -16.37 -0.83
CA HIS A 62 31.43 -15.48 -1.83
C HIS A 62 30.75 -15.58 -3.20
N LYS A 63 30.30 -16.77 -3.59
CA LYS A 63 29.52 -16.95 -4.80
C LYS A 63 28.19 -16.20 -4.73
N TYR A 64 27.46 -16.32 -3.61
CA TYR A 64 26.19 -15.62 -3.40
C TYR A 64 26.37 -14.10 -3.42
N THR A 65 27.37 -13.55 -2.72
CA THR A 65 27.59 -12.09 -2.71
C THR A 65 27.93 -11.57 -4.11
N PHE A 66 28.76 -12.28 -4.87
CA PHE A 66 29.13 -11.90 -6.23
C PHE A 66 27.95 -12.00 -7.21
N ASP A 67 27.16 -13.07 -7.14
CA ASP A 67 26.08 -13.32 -8.12
C ASP A 67 24.77 -12.59 -7.78
N ARG A 68 24.46 -12.37 -6.50
CA ARG A 68 23.12 -11.94 -6.05
C ARG A 68 23.08 -10.57 -5.38
N ILE A 69 24.19 -10.10 -4.80
CA ILE A 69 24.22 -8.80 -4.10
C ILE A 69 24.85 -7.74 -5.00
N ASN A 70 24.00 -6.88 -5.56
CA ASN A 70 24.41 -5.77 -6.42
C ASN A 70 24.85 -4.55 -5.60
N ALA A 71 26.08 -4.59 -5.07
CA ALA A 71 26.69 -3.50 -4.32
C ALA A 71 27.99 -3.00 -4.96
N PHE A 72 28.34 -1.74 -4.69
CA PHE A 72 29.59 -1.09 -5.04
C PHE A 72 29.95 -0.08 -3.95
N VAL A 73 31.21 0.36 -3.91
CA VAL A 73 31.74 1.30 -2.91
C VAL A 73 32.31 2.52 -3.61
N ASN A 74 31.90 3.70 -3.17
CA ASN A 74 32.50 4.97 -3.59
C ASN A 74 33.31 5.53 -2.42
N ALA A 75 34.64 5.50 -2.52
CA ALA A 75 35.57 5.95 -1.49
C ALA A 75 36.18 7.30 -1.90
N TYR A 76 35.75 8.38 -1.25
CA TYR A 76 36.24 9.72 -1.52
C TYR A 76 37.53 10.00 -0.75
N LYS A 77 38.48 10.69 -1.39
CA LYS A 77 39.72 11.15 -0.76
C LYS A 77 39.44 12.03 0.48
N PRO A 78 40.27 11.96 1.54
CA PRO A 78 41.42 11.07 1.69
C PRO A 78 41.04 9.63 2.07
N VAL A 79 41.68 8.64 1.45
CA VAL A 79 41.47 7.21 1.71
C VAL A 79 42.70 6.65 2.44
N ASN A 80 42.63 6.57 3.77
CA ASN A 80 43.71 6.02 4.58
C ASN A 80 43.88 4.48 4.44
N ASP A 81 45.01 3.95 4.91
CA ASP A 81 45.36 2.53 4.81
C ASP A 81 44.29 1.56 5.33
N ILE A 82 43.59 1.93 6.41
CA ILE A 82 42.51 1.09 6.97
C ILE A 82 41.33 1.06 6.01
N THR A 83 40.94 2.20 5.44
CA THR A 83 39.88 2.27 4.43
C THR A 83 40.27 1.52 3.16
N VAL A 84 41.54 1.57 2.73
CA VAL A 84 42.05 0.75 1.62
C VAL A 84 41.87 -0.75 1.93
N ALA A 85 42.21 -1.18 3.15
CA ALA A 85 42.03 -2.57 3.57
C ALA A 85 40.54 -2.99 3.60
N CYS A 86 39.64 -2.12 4.04
CA CYS A 86 38.20 -2.34 3.96
C CYS A 86 37.72 -2.46 2.51
N GLY A 87 38.25 -1.64 1.59
CA GLY A 87 38.00 -1.72 0.15
C GLY A 87 38.41 -3.07 -0.45
N ALA A 88 39.55 -3.62 -0.04
CA ALA A 88 39.96 -4.97 -0.44
C ALA A 88 38.96 -6.05 0.03
N GLY A 89 38.37 -5.87 1.21
CA GLY A 89 37.26 -6.72 1.70
C GLY A 89 36.03 -6.63 0.81
N ALA A 90 35.63 -5.43 0.37
CA ALA A 90 34.52 -5.25 -0.56
C ALA A 90 34.78 -5.92 -1.91
N ILE A 91 36.00 -5.77 -2.45
CA ILE A 91 36.43 -6.44 -3.69
C ILE A 91 36.35 -7.96 -3.55
N LYS A 92 36.76 -8.50 -2.41
CA LYS A 92 36.67 -9.95 -2.13
C LYS A 92 35.22 -10.45 -2.09
N LEU A 93 34.26 -9.61 -1.75
CA LEU A 93 32.82 -9.90 -1.82
C LEU A 93 32.22 -9.73 -3.23
N GLY A 94 33.00 -9.21 -4.18
CA GLY A 94 32.54 -8.95 -5.55
C GLY A 94 32.07 -7.53 -5.79
N PHE A 95 32.34 -6.59 -4.89
CA PHE A 95 31.87 -5.21 -4.99
C PHE A 95 33.00 -4.33 -5.53
N PRO A 96 32.81 -3.64 -6.67
CA PRO A 96 33.81 -2.74 -7.18
C PRO A 96 33.94 -1.50 -6.28
N VAL A 97 35.16 -0.97 -6.19
CA VAL A 97 35.52 0.22 -5.43
C VAL A 97 35.94 1.31 -6.41
N ILE A 98 35.31 2.48 -6.32
CA ILE A 98 35.62 3.66 -7.11
C ILE A 98 36.20 4.70 -6.16
N THR A 99 37.33 5.33 -6.53
CA THR A 99 37.97 6.37 -5.71
C THR A 99 38.59 7.48 -6.56
N ASN A 100 38.71 8.69 -6.01
CA ASN A 100 39.46 9.82 -6.58
C ASN A 100 40.78 10.05 -5.84
N ASP A 101 41.20 9.09 -5.02
CA ASP A 101 42.48 9.11 -4.34
C ASP A 101 43.52 8.31 -5.16
N HIS A 102 44.72 8.85 -5.22
CA HIS A 102 45.84 8.31 -6.00
C HIS A 102 47.03 7.92 -5.12
N ASP A 103 46.95 8.18 -3.81
CA ASP A 103 48.05 7.98 -2.89
C ASP A 103 48.25 6.47 -2.64
N ASP A 104 49.40 5.95 -3.10
CA ASP A 104 49.83 4.55 -2.93
C ASP A 104 48.79 3.48 -3.37
N MET A 105 48.03 3.78 -4.42
CA MET A 105 47.02 2.87 -4.98
C MET A 105 47.21 2.64 -6.49
N TRP A 106 46.93 1.41 -6.94
CA TRP A 106 46.97 1.05 -8.36
C TRP A 106 45.62 0.49 -8.80
N ALA A 107 45.11 0.98 -9.94
CA ALA A 107 43.86 0.51 -10.49
C ALA A 107 43.89 -1.00 -10.80
N VAL A 108 42.83 -1.70 -10.41
CA VAL A 108 42.60 -3.11 -10.73
C VAL A 108 41.39 -3.17 -11.65
N PRO A 109 41.52 -3.66 -12.90
CA PRO A 109 40.43 -3.62 -13.88
C PRO A 109 39.11 -4.14 -13.31
N LYS A 110 38.05 -3.33 -13.42
CA LYS A 110 36.70 -3.54 -12.89
C LYS A 110 36.55 -3.59 -11.36
N SER A 111 37.61 -3.85 -10.59
CA SER A 111 37.52 -4.03 -9.13
C SER A 111 37.92 -2.80 -8.33
N LEU A 112 38.99 -2.10 -8.73
CA LEU A 112 39.43 -0.84 -8.13
C LEU A 112 39.64 0.16 -9.25
N ILE A 113 38.73 1.13 -9.36
CA ILE A 113 38.71 2.14 -10.41
C ILE A 113 39.09 3.47 -9.79
N ILE A 114 40.19 4.05 -10.28
CA ILE A 114 40.63 5.39 -9.87
C ILE A 114 40.09 6.38 -10.92
N TYR A 115 39.21 7.29 -10.51
CA TYR A 115 38.52 8.21 -11.40
C TYR A 115 38.22 9.56 -10.74
N ASP A 116 38.78 10.64 -11.29
CA ASP A 116 38.71 11.97 -10.67
C ASP A 116 37.34 12.66 -10.80
N ASN A 117 36.59 12.40 -11.89
CA ASN A 117 35.34 13.09 -12.14
C ASN A 117 34.19 12.46 -11.34
N THR A 118 33.96 12.99 -10.13
CA THR A 118 32.91 12.53 -9.21
C THR A 118 31.50 12.63 -9.77
N LYS A 119 31.26 13.45 -10.81
CA LYS A 119 29.93 13.62 -11.41
C LYS A 119 29.41 12.37 -12.12
N ASP A 120 30.30 11.57 -12.71
CA ASP A 120 29.90 10.36 -13.45
C ASP A 120 30.10 9.09 -12.60
N TRP A 121 30.40 9.23 -11.31
CA TRP A 121 30.69 8.08 -10.44
C TRP A 121 29.51 7.13 -10.32
N ILE A 122 28.27 7.63 -10.28
CA ILE A 122 27.11 6.74 -10.17
C ILE A 122 26.99 5.85 -11.40
N ASP A 123 27.09 6.42 -12.60
CA ASP A 123 27.06 5.66 -13.85
C ASP A 123 28.24 4.69 -13.94
N THR A 124 29.44 5.16 -13.59
CA THR A 124 30.67 4.35 -13.55
C THR A 124 30.52 3.16 -12.59
N SER A 125 29.96 3.37 -11.40
CA SER A 125 29.79 2.33 -10.38
C SER A 125 28.71 1.32 -10.76
N ILE A 126 27.60 1.79 -11.37
CA ILE A 126 26.54 0.94 -11.93
C ILE A 126 27.11 0.05 -13.04
N GLU A 127 27.88 0.64 -13.96
CA GLU A 127 28.53 -0.10 -15.06
C GLU A 127 29.55 -1.11 -14.53
N ALA A 128 30.43 -0.69 -13.61
CA ALA A 128 31.46 -1.54 -13.03
C ALA A 128 30.87 -2.77 -12.33
N ARG A 129 29.71 -2.61 -11.67
CA ARG A 129 29.00 -3.72 -11.02
C ARG A 129 28.14 -4.54 -11.99
N GLY A 130 27.91 -4.05 -13.21
CA GLY A 130 27.04 -4.68 -14.20
C GLY A 130 25.54 -4.51 -13.90
N ILE A 131 25.17 -3.48 -13.15
CA ILE A 131 23.77 -3.18 -12.82
C ILE A 131 23.11 -2.57 -14.06
N LYS A 132 21.97 -3.14 -14.48
CA LYS A 132 21.13 -2.56 -15.53
C LYS A 132 19.90 -1.92 -14.91
N LEU A 133 19.78 -0.60 -15.03
CA LEU A 133 18.61 0.13 -14.55
C LEU A 133 17.63 0.38 -15.71
N LYS A 134 16.35 0.03 -15.53
CA LYS A 134 15.26 0.55 -16.38
C LYS A 134 14.87 1.92 -15.83
N ILE A 135 15.57 2.97 -16.24
CA ILE A 135 15.23 4.35 -15.84
C ILE A 135 14.07 4.83 -16.71
N THR A 136 12.92 5.04 -16.08
CA THR A 136 11.81 5.75 -16.72
C THR A 136 11.99 7.23 -16.41
N LYS A 137 12.36 8.03 -17.42
CA LYS A 137 12.43 9.49 -17.24
C LYS A 137 11.00 10.02 -17.14
N ILE A 138 10.70 10.66 -16.02
CA ILE A 138 9.41 11.33 -15.78
C ILE A 138 9.70 12.83 -15.76
N ASP A 139 8.98 13.60 -16.59
CA ASP A 139 9.20 15.04 -16.75
C ASP A 139 8.43 15.81 -15.66
N ILE A 140 9.01 15.83 -14.46
CA ILE A 140 8.47 16.54 -13.29
C ILE A 140 9.58 17.34 -12.60
N PRO A 141 9.24 18.44 -11.89
CA PRO A 141 10.23 19.32 -11.27
C PRO A 141 10.73 18.84 -9.90
N VAL A 142 10.21 17.72 -9.40
CA VAL A 142 10.52 17.14 -8.09
C VAL A 142 11.06 15.72 -8.23
N SER A 143 11.59 15.16 -7.15
CA SER A 143 12.17 13.82 -7.17
C SER A 143 11.09 12.74 -7.30
N PHE A 144 11.43 11.65 -8.01
CA PHE A 144 10.59 10.46 -8.10
C PHE A 144 11.34 9.23 -7.61
N SER A 145 10.84 8.58 -6.58
CA SER A 145 11.37 7.34 -6.03
C SER A 145 10.38 6.67 -5.09
N SER A 146 10.31 5.34 -5.14
CA SER A 146 9.66 4.52 -4.09
C SER A 146 10.21 4.70 -2.67
N ALA A 147 11.24 5.54 -2.49
CA ALA A 147 11.74 5.97 -1.19
C ALA A 147 10.85 7.05 -0.53
N PHE A 148 10.06 7.78 -1.32
CA PHE A 148 9.11 8.80 -0.84
C PHE A 148 7.75 8.19 -0.50
N GLU A 149 7.52 6.92 -0.87
CA GLU A 149 6.27 6.23 -0.57
C GLU A 149 6.07 6.14 0.95
N GLY A 150 4.93 6.64 1.42
CA GLY A 150 4.59 6.72 2.85
C GLY A 150 4.89 8.07 3.52
N GLU A 151 5.34 9.08 2.76
CA GLU A 151 5.44 10.45 3.27
C GLU A 151 4.06 10.96 3.75
N ILE A 152 4.03 11.56 4.95
CA ILE A 152 2.80 12.11 5.54
C ILE A 152 2.85 13.64 5.50
N ILE A 153 2.04 14.23 4.62
CA ILE A 153 1.88 15.68 4.51
C ILE A 153 0.84 16.15 5.53
N ARG A 154 1.29 16.92 6.53
CA ARG A 154 0.41 17.50 7.55
C ARG A 154 -0.29 18.74 7.02
N LYS A 155 -1.39 19.14 7.68
CA LYS A 155 -2.18 20.32 7.29
C LYS A 155 -1.36 21.62 7.22
N GLY A 156 -0.32 21.75 8.04
CA GLY A 156 0.55 22.94 8.06
C GLY A 156 1.42 23.07 6.81
N ASP A 157 1.81 21.95 6.20
CA ASP A 157 2.78 21.87 5.10
C ASP A 157 2.09 21.69 3.73
N MET A 158 0.75 21.59 3.75
CA MET A 158 -0.09 21.31 2.58
C MET A 158 -0.37 22.58 1.77
N GLN A 159 -0.17 22.52 0.45
CA GLN A 159 -0.57 23.54 -0.50
C GLN A 159 -2.05 23.41 -0.88
N VAL A 160 -2.48 22.22 -1.27
CA VAL A 160 -3.85 21.92 -1.69
C VAL A 160 -4.22 20.49 -1.30
N GLU A 161 -5.50 20.26 -1.04
CA GLU A 161 -6.07 18.94 -0.75
C GLU A 161 -7.18 18.61 -1.76
N ILE A 162 -7.08 17.44 -2.37
CA ILE A 162 -8.17 16.81 -3.13
C ILE A 162 -8.76 15.78 -2.17
N ASP A 163 -10.06 15.86 -1.87
CA ASP A 163 -10.68 15.10 -0.78
C ASP A 163 -12.07 14.59 -1.18
N GLY A 164 -12.14 13.38 -1.72
CA GLY A 164 -13.36 12.71 -2.18
C GLY A 164 -14.42 12.51 -1.09
N SER A 165 -14.02 12.56 0.18
CA SER A 165 -14.95 12.50 1.33
C SER A 165 -15.70 13.82 1.57
N ARG A 166 -15.25 14.92 0.96
CA ARG A 166 -15.82 16.28 1.15
C ARG A 166 -16.21 16.96 -0.15
N LYS A 167 -15.64 16.53 -1.27
CA LYS A 167 -15.77 17.10 -2.61
C LYS A 167 -15.94 15.99 -3.63
N ASP A 168 -16.44 16.31 -4.81
CA ASP A 168 -16.57 15.33 -5.89
C ASP A 168 -15.23 15.10 -6.56
N CYS A 169 -14.64 13.93 -6.31
CA CYS A 169 -13.34 13.52 -6.82
C CYS A 169 -13.44 12.07 -7.28
N PHE A 170 -12.62 11.66 -8.24
CA PHE A 170 -12.36 10.25 -8.51
C PHE A 170 -11.06 10.03 -9.27
N GLU A 171 -10.56 8.81 -9.20
CA GLU A 171 -9.58 8.24 -10.13
C GLU A 171 -10.24 7.13 -10.95
N LEU A 172 -10.00 7.09 -12.25
CA LEU A 172 -10.57 6.06 -13.13
C LEU A 172 -9.57 5.68 -14.22
N VAL A 173 -9.39 4.39 -14.45
CA VAL A 173 -8.77 3.86 -15.66
C VAL A 173 -9.88 3.27 -16.53
N THR A 174 -9.84 3.57 -17.82
CA THR A 174 -10.80 2.99 -18.77
C THR A 174 -10.11 2.60 -20.07
N THR A 175 -10.48 1.44 -20.58
CA THR A 175 -10.02 0.94 -21.87
C THR A 175 -10.79 1.64 -22.99
N LYS A 176 -10.08 2.08 -24.02
CA LYS A 176 -10.64 2.72 -25.21
C LYS A 176 -10.11 2.07 -26.48
N ASP A 177 -10.79 2.31 -27.60
CA ASP A 177 -10.25 1.92 -28.89
C ASP A 177 -8.98 2.73 -29.20
N ALA A 178 -8.01 2.10 -29.88
CA ALA A 178 -6.74 2.75 -30.20
C ALA A 178 -6.88 4.00 -31.09
N SER A 179 -8.03 4.18 -31.77
CA SER A 179 -8.37 5.39 -32.52
C SER A 179 -8.87 6.55 -31.67
N GLU A 180 -9.36 6.27 -30.45
CA GLU A 180 -9.85 7.27 -29.51
C GLU A 180 -8.74 7.82 -28.60
N VAL A 181 -7.62 7.09 -28.50
CA VAL A 181 -6.47 7.47 -27.66
C VAL A 181 -5.34 8.06 -28.51
N GLU A 182 -4.94 9.27 -28.15
CA GLU A 182 -3.73 9.94 -28.62
C GLU A 182 -2.63 9.76 -27.58
N ASP A 183 -1.56 9.05 -27.94
CA ASP A 183 -0.50 8.69 -27.00
C ASP A 183 0.20 9.93 -26.43
N HIS A 184 0.49 9.91 -25.13
CA HIS A 184 1.08 11.02 -24.36
C HIS A 184 0.24 12.31 -24.35
N LYS A 185 -1.06 12.23 -24.63
CA LYS A 185 -1.96 13.38 -24.46
C LYS A 185 -2.33 13.56 -23.00
N ILE A 186 -1.93 14.70 -22.43
CA ILE A 186 -2.31 15.10 -21.07
C ILE A 186 -3.06 16.42 -21.14
N VAL A 187 -4.30 16.42 -20.64
CA VAL A 187 -5.21 17.57 -20.63
C VAL A 187 -5.55 17.92 -19.19
N VAL A 188 -5.45 19.20 -18.84
CA VAL A 188 -5.94 19.76 -17.57
C VAL A 188 -7.04 20.75 -17.89
N GLU A 189 -8.25 20.50 -17.39
CA GLU A 189 -9.43 21.34 -17.55
C GLU A 189 -9.78 21.99 -16.21
N GLY A 190 -9.89 23.32 -16.17
CA GLY A 190 -10.15 24.06 -14.93
C GLY A 190 -8.91 24.82 -14.44
N PRO A 191 -8.96 25.40 -13.22
CA PRO A 191 -7.86 26.17 -12.66
C PRO A 191 -6.66 25.26 -12.33
N GLU A 192 -5.46 25.76 -12.60
CA GLU A 192 -4.22 25.12 -12.20
C GLU A 192 -3.88 25.40 -10.72
N ILE A 193 -2.93 24.67 -10.14
CA ILE A 193 -2.58 24.76 -8.72
C ILE A 193 -2.17 26.17 -8.26
N ASP A 194 -1.59 27.00 -9.14
CA ASP A 194 -1.19 28.39 -8.88
C ASP A 194 -2.37 29.38 -8.85
N GLU A 195 -3.55 28.95 -9.31
CA GLU A 195 -4.80 29.71 -9.26
C GLU A 195 -5.64 29.36 -8.03
N ILE A 196 -5.21 28.38 -7.23
CA ILE A 196 -5.97 27.85 -6.09
C ILE A 196 -5.42 28.44 -4.78
N PRO A 197 -6.28 28.96 -3.89
CA PRO A 197 -5.84 29.46 -2.60
C PRO A 197 -5.19 28.36 -1.74
N VAL A 198 -4.10 28.71 -1.06
CA VAL A 198 -3.35 27.78 -0.19
C VAL A 198 -4.26 27.19 0.90
N GLY A 199 -4.15 25.89 1.11
CA GLY A 199 -4.94 25.13 2.10
C GLY A 199 -6.37 24.80 1.66
N SER A 200 -6.72 25.07 0.40
CA SER A 200 -8.04 24.75 -0.14
C SER A 200 -8.28 23.25 -0.27
N LYS A 201 -9.54 22.87 -0.12
CA LYS A 201 -10.08 21.57 -0.52
C LYS A 201 -10.81 21.71 -1.84
N ILE A 202 -10.41 20.94 -2.85
CA ILE A 202 -10.92 21.09 -4.22
C ILE A 202 -11.55 19.79 -4.72
N SER A 203 -12.49 19.95 -5.66
CA SER A 203 -12.94 18.86 -6.52
C SER A 203 -11.94 18.69 -7.66
N MET A 204 -11.34 17.50 -7.76
CA MET A 204 -10.47 17.14 -8.88
C MET A 204 -10.60 15.66 -9.17
N SER A 205 -10.70 15.33 -10.45
CA SER A 205 -10.68 13.94 -10.91
C SER A 205 -9.71 13.75 -12.04
N TYR A 206 -9.19 12.53 -12.16
CA TYR A 206 -8.31 12.16 -13.26
C TYR A 206 -8.72 10.82 -13.87
N THR A 207 -8.88 10.83 -15.18
CA THR A 207 -9.19 9.65 -15.99
C THR A 207 -7.98 9.30 -16.83
N VAL A 208 -7.53 8.06 -16.72
CA VAL A 208 -6.48 7.50 -17.57
C VAL A 208 -7.12 6.59 -18.59
N GLU A 209 -7.02 6.96 -19.85
CA GLU A 209 -7.55 6.19 -20.96
C GLU A 209 -6.41 5.43 -21.63
N VAL A 210 -6.55 4.11 -21.66
CA VAL A 210 -5.53 3.19 -22.18
C VAL A 210 -6.06 2.41 -23.37
N ALA A 211 -5.19 2.14 -24.32
CA ALA A 211 -5.48 1.25 -25.44
C ALA A 211 -4.30 0.32 -25.66
N GLY A 212 -4.58 -0.94 -25.96
CA GLY A 212 -3.57 -1.89 -26.38
C GLY A 212 -4.16 -3.21 -26.84
N LYS A 213 -3.44 -3.93 -27.71
CA LYS A 213 -3.96 -5.16 -28.32
C LYS A 213 -4.30 -6.25 -27.31
N ASN A 214 -3.54 -6.33 -26.22
CA ASN A 214 -3.73 -7.31 -25.15
C ASN A 214 -4.47 -6.71 -23.94
N MET A 215 -4.90 -5.45 -24.01
CA MET A 215 -5.64 -4.78 -22.94
C MET A 215 -7.03 -5.41 -22.80
N GLN A 216 -7.47 -5.59 -21.56
CA GLN A 216 -8.79 -6.11 -21.24
C GLN A 216 -9.41 -5.25 -20.13
N PRO A 217 -10.74 -5.08 -20.09
CA PRO A 217 -11.40 -4.34 -19.02
C PRO A 217 -11.07 -4.85 -17.60
N ASP A 218 -10.73 -6.14 -17.47
CA ASP A 218 -10.35 -6.78 -16.21
C ASP A 218 -9.01 -6.25 -15.64
N PHE A 219 -8.20 -5.58 -16.47
CA PHE A 219 -6.94 -4.95 -16.03
C PHE A 219 -7.13 -3.52 -15.53
N GLU A 220 -8.27 -2.89 -15.80
CA GLU A 220 -8.52 -1.50 -15.38
C GLU A 220 -8.36 -1.29 -13.87
N PRO A 221 -8.95 -2.13 -12.98
CA PRO A 221 -8.82 -1.93 -11.54
C PRO A 221 -7.38 -2.19 -11.05
N VAL A 222 -6.63 -3.07 -11.73
CA VAL A 222 -5.21 -3.32 -11.43
C VAL A 222 -4.39 -2.05 -11.64
N PHE A 223 -4.68 -1.33 -12.72
CA PHE A 223 -3.98 -0.09 -13.05
C PHE A 223 -4.41 1.04 -12.11
N GLU A 224 -5.70 1.14 -11.80
CA GLU A 224 -6.22 2.10 -10.80
C GLU A 224 -5.52 1.91 -9.46
N ARG A 225 -5.38 0.67 -8.99
CA ARG A 225 -4.72 0.42 -7.71
C ARG A 225 -3.27 0.90 -7.69
N LYS A 226 -2.57 0.81 -8.82
CA LYS A 226 -1.19 1.27 -8.95
C LYS A 226 -1.05 2.79 -8.93
N ILE A 227 -2.09 3.55 -9.26
CA ILE A 227 -2.09 5.01 -9.16
C ILE A 227 -1.65 5.45 -7.75
N HIS A 228 -2.16 4.78 -6.72
CA HIS A 228 -1.75 5.03 -5.34
C HIS A 228 -0.22 4.95 -5.15
N SER A 229 0.42 3.89 -5.62
CA SER A 229 1.87 3.74 -5.47
C SER A 229 2.64 4.72 -6.37
N PHE A 230 2.15 4.97 -7.59
CA PHE A 230 2.78 5.89 -8.53
C PHE A 230 2.82 7.32 -8.00
N LEU A 231 1.71 7.81 -7.45
CA LEU A 231 1.64 9.16 -6.92
C LEU A 231 2.42 9.30 -5.62
N ASN A 232 2.38 8.30 -4.72
CA ASN A 232 3.20 8.34 -3.49
C ASN A 232 4.71 8.16 -3.75
N CYS A 233 5.14 7.80 -4.96
CA CYS A 233 6.57 7.83 -5.33
C CYS A 233 7.07 9.24 -5.69
N VAL A 234 6.18 10.23 -5.80
CA VAL A 234 6.56 11.63 -5.98
C VAL A 234 6.87 12.21 -4.60
N GLU A 235 8.07 12.76 -4.43
CA GLU A 235 8.42 13.53 -3.23
C GLU A 235 7.38 14.62 -2.99
N GLY A 236 6.91 14.78 -1.74
CA GLY A 236 5.98 15.84 -1.35
C GLY A 236 4.54 15.70 -1.88
N LEU A 237 4.17 14.52 -2.40
CA LEU A 237 2.79 14.16 -2.76
C LEU A 237 2.33 12.93 -1.97
N MET A 238 1.18 13.07 -1.28
CA MET A 238 0.56 11.99 -0.52
C MET A 238 -0.79 11.61 -1.13
N HIS A 239 -0.91 10.38 -1.62
CA HIS A 239 -2.15 9.82 -2.15
C HIS A 239 -2.71 8.73 -1.22
N THR A 240 -4.00 8.78 -0.89
CA THR A 240 -4.71 7.77 -0.10
C THR A 240 -6.12 7.56 -0.63
N GLY A 241 -6.80 6.50 -0.21
CA GLY A 241 -8.10 6.14 -0.76
C GLY A 241 -7.99 5.51 -2.14
N GLN A 242 -9.13 5.40 -2.82
CA GLN A 242 -9.28 4.79 -4.14
C GLN A 242 -10.59 5.24 -4.79
N ARG A 243 -10.75 4.97 -6.10
CA ARG A 243 -12.01 5.22 -6.83
C ARG A 243 -12.50 6.65 -6.62
N ASP A 244 -13.69 6.87 -6.07
CA ASP A 244 -14.27 8.19 -5.80
C ASP A 244 -13.96 8.74 -4.39
N MET A 245 -13.27 7.95 -3.56
CA MET A 245 -12.89 8.31 -2.20
C MET A 245 -11.40 8.61 -2.08
N ILE A 246 -10.77 9.05 -3.18
CA ILE A 246 -9.38 9.47 -3.18
C ILE A 246 -9.16 10.69 -2.29
N ARG A 247 -7.97 10.74 -1.70
CA ARG A 247 -7.47 11.89 -0.98
C ARG A 247 -6.01 12.13 -1.33
N VAL A 248 -5.74 13.28 -1.94
CA VAL A 248 -4.41 13.69 -2.40
C VAL A 248 -4.01 14.98 -1.73
N ARG A 249 -2.81 15.03 -1.15
CA ARG A 249 -2.17 16.27 -0.67
C ARG A 249 -0.92 16.54 -1.47
N ILE A 250 -0.72 17.80 -1.80
CA ILE A 250 0.51 18.31 -2.42
C ILE A 250 1.15 19.28 -1.43
N SER A 251 2.46 19.15 -1.22
CA SER A 251 3.21 19.98 -0.29
C SER A 251 3.42 21.41 -0.81
N LYS A 252 3.68 22.36 0.10
CA LYS A 252 4.12 23.71 -0.27
C LYS A 252 5.48 23.70 -0.96
N ALA A 253 6.39 22.82 -0.53
CA ALA A 253 7.74 22.71 -1.10
C ALA A 253 7.69 22.32 -2.58
N ASP A 254 6.81 21.38 -2.95
CA ASP A 254 6.63 20.94 -4.33
C ASP A 254 6.05 22.05 -5.21
N PHE A 255 5.06 22.77 -4.68
CA PHE A 255 4.49 23.93 -5.35
C PHE A 255 5.55 24.99 -5.63
N GLU A 256 6.40 25.29 -4.63
CA GLU A 256 7.54 26.21 -4.77
C GLU A 256 8.60 25.70 -5.76
N ALA A 257 8.79 24.38 -5.86
CA ALA A 257 9.64 23.74 -6.85
C ALA A 257 9.03 23.77 -8.28
N GLY A 258 7.77 24.18 -8.42
CA GLY A 258 7.08 24.33 -9.70
C GLY A 258 6.16 23.16 -10.07
N PHE A 259 5.82 22.30 -9.12
CA PHE A 259 4.85 21.22 -9.33
C PHE A 259 3.46 21.77 -9.70
N LYS A 260 2.72 21.03 -10.54
CA LYS A 260 1.46 21.42 -11.20
C LYS A 260 0.61 20.17 -11.39
N PHE A 261 -0.71 20.31 -11.55
CA PHE A 261 -1.60 19.17 -11.76
C PHE A 261 -1.24 18.40 -13.02
N ARG A 262 -0.76 19.06 -14.09
CA ARG A 262 -0.25 18.38 -15.28
C ARG A 262 0.80 17.30 -14.95
N HIS A 263 1.65 17.52 -13.95
CA HIS A 263 2.70 16.57 -13.56
C HIS A 263 2.15 15.27 -12.97
N ILE A 264 0.94 15.28 -12.37
CA ILE A 264 0.21 14.05 -12.03
C ILE A 264 -0.01 13.22 -13.30
N GLY A 265 -0.46 13.86 -14.38
CA GLY A 265 -0.65 13.21 -15.68
C GLY A 265 0.65 12.65 -16.28
N GLU A 266 1.76 13.37 -16.17
CA GLU A 266 3.08 12.92 -16.65
C GLU A 266 3.54 11.67 -15.87
N VAL A 267 3.34 11.64 -14.55
CA VAL A 267 3.63 10.46 -13.71
C VAL A 267 2.76 9.27 -14.13
N LEU A 268 1.44 9.46 -14.22
CA LEU A 268 0.50 8.40 -14.58
C LEU A 268 0.80 7.81 -15.96
N TYR A 269 1.01 8.66 -16.96
CA TYR A 269 1.40 8.25 -18.32
C TYR A 269 2.69 7.44 -18.30
N ALA A 270 3.78 7.99 -17.74
CA ALA A 270 5.09 7.36 -17.77
C ALA A 270 5.07 6.02 -17.03
N LYS A 271 4.41 5.96 -15.87
CA LYS A 271 4.35 4.76 -15.03
C LYS A 271 3.51 3.66 -15.66
N ILE A 272 2.30 3.96 -16.14
CA ILE A 272 1.46 2.97 -16.81
C ILE A 272 2.14 2.43 -18.07
N LYS A 273 2.71 3.31 -18.91
CA LYS A 273 3.46 2.89 -20.10
C LYS A 273 4.70 2.05 -19.77
N SER A 274 5.36 2.32 -18.64
CA SER A 274 6.61 1.62 -18.27
C SER A 274 6.40 0.27 -17.58
N GLU A 275 5.38 0.16 -16.72
CA GLU A 275 5.09 -1.07 -15.96
C GLU A 275 4.25 -2.06 -16.74
N PHE A 276 3.39 -1.56 -17.64
CA PHE A 276 2.45 -2.37 -18.40
C PHE A 276 2.74 -2.32 -19.92
N ASP A 277 4.02 -2.22 -20.30
CA ASP A 277 4.46 -2.07 -21.70
C ASP A 277 4.06 -3.23 -22.62
N THR A 278 3.73 -4.39 -22.06
CA THR A 278 3.24 -5.58 -22.79
C THR A 278 1.74 -5.55 -23.12
N VAL A 279 0.97 -4.69 -22.45
CA VAL A 279 -0.49 -4.61 -22.57
C VAL A 279 -0.99 -3.22 -22.95
N VAL A 280 -0.25 -2.14 -22.65
CA VAL A 280 -0.62 -0.76 -22.97
C VAL A 280 0.21 -0.19 -24.13
N ASP A 281 -0.42 -0.06 -25.29
CA ASP A 281 0.18 0.53 -26.49
C ASP A 281 0.09 2.06 -26.48
N LYS A 282 -1.03 2.63 -26.02
CA LYS A 282 -1.25 4.08 -25.91
C LYS A 282 -1.86 4.46 -24.58
N CYS A 283 -1.51 5.63 -24.07
CA CYS A 283 -2.07 6.18 -22.84
C CYS A 283 -2.30 7.69 -22.98
N GLN A 284 -3.49 8.15 -22.56
CA GLN A 284 -3.77 9.57 -22.36
C GLN A 284 -4.38 9.82 -20.99
N VAL A 285 -4.17 11.01 -20.44
CA VAL A 285 -4.65 11.40 -19.12
C VAL A 285 -5.45 12.69 -19.22
N ARG A 286 -6.64 12.70 -18.63
CA ARG A 286 -7.48 13.88 -18.50
C ARG A 286 -7.68 14.21 -17.03
N ILE A 287 -7.34 15.42 -16.62
CA ILE A 287 -7.50 15.94 -15.27
C ILE A 287 -8.53 17.06 -15.33
N VAL A 288 -9.55 17.01 -14.46
CA VAL A 288 -10.62 18.00 -14.41
C VAL A 288 -10.71 18.58 -13.01
N VAL A 289 -10.60 19.90 -12.89
CA VAL A 289 -10.59 20.66 -11.64
C VAL A 289 -11.84 21.55 -11.56
N GLY A 290 -12.53 21.53 -10.41
CA GLY A 290 -13.70 22.38 -10.13
C GLY A 290 -14.97 21.60 -9.82
N ASP A 291 -15.86 22.19 -9.03
CA ASP A 291 -17.02 21.47 -8.44
C ASP A 291 -18.06 21.05 -9.50
N GLU A 292 -18.46 21.96 -10.40
CA GLU A 292 -19.55 21.73 -11.37
C GLU A 292 -19.30 20.54 -12.33
N PRO A 293 -18.15 20.42 -13.02
CA PRO A 293 -17.92 19.30 -13.93
C PRO A 293 -17.73 17.97 -13.18
N ASN A 294 -17.12 18.01 -11.99
CA ASN A 294 -16.78 16.79 -11.26
C ASN A 294 -17.99 16.06 -10.67
N ALA A 295 -19.08 16.77 -10.32
CA ALA A 295 -20.31 16.12 -9.84
C ALA A 295 -20.90 15.13 -10.87
N ALA A 296 -20.97 15.54 -12.14
CA ALA A 296 -21.47 14.68 -13.22
C ALA A 296 -20.48 13.55 -13.56
N LEU A 297 -19.19 13.85 -13.56
CA LEU A 297 -18.14 12.86 -13.86
C LEU A 297 -18.05 11.79 -12.78
N ARG A 298 -18.12 12.17 -11.49
CA ARG A 298 -18.14 11.22 -10.36
C ARG A 298 -19.33 10.27 -10.45
N LYS A 299 -20.52 10.79 -10.78
CA LYS A 299 -21.70 9.95 -10.97
C LYS A 299 -21.45 8.87 -12.03
N HIS A 300 -20.89 9.26 -13.17
CA HIS A 300 -20.55 8.30 -14.23
C HIS A 300 -19.47 7.30 -13.80
N ALA A 301 -18.43 7.74 -13.09
CA ALA A 301 -17.41 6.85 -12.56
C ALA A 301 -18.01 5.82 -11.59
N ASN A 302 -18.94 6.23 -10.73
CA ASN A 302 -19.64 5.34 -9.80
C ASN A 302 -20.47 4.28 -10.53
N GLU A 303 -21.12 4.60 -11.66
CA GLU A 303 -21.79 3.57 -12.50
C GLU A 303 -20.82 2.50 -13.02
N VAL A 304 -19.57 2.88 -13.32
CA VAL A 304 -18.51 1.95 -13.73
C VAL A 304 -18.05 1.10 -12.54
N PHE A 305 -17.86 1.71 -11.38
CA PHE A 305 -17.47 0.99 -10.15
C PHE A 305 -18.54 -0.02 -9.72
N ASP A 306 -19.82 0.37 -9.75
CA ASP A 306 -20.94 -0.50 -9.41
C ASP A 306 -20.99 -1.74 -10.33
N LYS A 307 -20.80 -1.53 -11.64
CA LYS A 307 -20.75 -2.63 -12.62
C LYS A 307 -19.58 -3.58 -12.38
N ARG A 308 -18.43 -3.07 -11.92
CA ARG A 308 -17.28 -3.92 -11.55
C ARG A 308 -17.59 -4.74 -10.30
N ASP A 309 -18.22 -4.12 -9.30
CA ASP A 309 -18.62 -4.79 -8.06
C ASP A 309 -19.70 -5.86 -8.30
N GLU A 310 -20.61 -5.65 -9.26
CA GLU A 310 -21.62 -6.65 -9.64
C GLU A 310 -21.02 -7.97 -10.13
N ARG A 311 -19.85 -7.94 -10.78
CA ARG A 311 -19.18 -9.16 -11.26
C ARG A 311 -18.73 -10.04 -10.10
N LEU A 312 -18.37 -9.43 -8.96
CA LEU A 312 -17.93 -10.15 -7.76
C LEU A 312 -19.10 -10.86 -7.07
N LYS A 313 -20.34 -10.36 -7.18
CA LYS A 313 -21.53 -10.92 -6.50
C LYS A 313 -21.80 -12.40 -6.81
N SER A 314 -21.40 -12.86 -8.00
CA SER A 314 -21.64 -14.25 -8.41
C SER A 314 -20.61 -15.26 -7.88
N MET A 315 -19.56 -14.78 -7.21
CA MET A 315 -18.43 -15.59 -6.76
C MET A 315 -18.45 -15.76 -5.25
N THR A 316 -18.35 -17.01 -4.81
CA THR A 316 -18.16 -17.37 -3.39
C THR A 316 -16.77 -17.94 -3.14
N ASP A 317 -16.34 -17.93 -1.89
CA ASP A 317 -15.07 -18.53 -1.45
C ASP A 317 -15.04 -20.03 -1.80
N GLU A 318 -16.18 -20.72 -1.71
CA GLU A 318 -16.31 -22.12 -2.11
C GLU A 318 -16.16 -22.31 -3.63
N SER A 319 -16.68 -21.38 -4.45
CA SER A 319 -16.74 -21.51 -5.91
C SER A 319 -15.40 -21.37 -6.63
N VAL A 320 -14.41 -20.70 -6.02
CA VAL A 320 -13.11 -20.44 -6.64
C VAL A 320 -12.10 -21.53 -6.30
N PRO A 321 -11.15 -21.88 -7.18
CA PRO A 321 -10.19 -22.95 -6.91
C PRO A 321 -9.03 -22.55 -6.00
N VAL A 322 -8.75 -21.24 -5.87
CA VAL A 322 -7.60 -20.69 -5.15
C VAL A 322 -7.96 -19.35 -4.51
N PHE A 323 -7.19 -18.94 -3.52
CA PHE A 323 -7.14 -17.57 -3.02
C PHE A 323 -5.88 -16.86 -3.52
N TYR A 324 -5.73 -15.59 -3.19
CA TYR A 324 -4.52 -14.83 -3.49
C TYR A 324 -3.99 -14.13 -2.25
N SER A 325 -2.67 -14.12 -2.07
CA SER A 325 -2.04 -13.18 -1.14
C SER A 325 -1.86 -11.82 -1.82
N CYS A 326 -1.72 -10.75 -1.04
CA CYS A 326 -1.26 -9.46 -1.52
C CYS A 326 -0.29 -8.85 -0.49
N ILE A 327 0.94 -8.54 -0.94
CA ILE A 327 2.02 -7.97 -0.11
C ILE A 327 2.37 -6.52 -0.47
N MET A 328 1.51 -5.84 -1.24
CA MET A 328 1.79 -4.49 -1.73
C MET A 328 2.03 -3.47 -0.60
N CYS A 329 1.36 -3.63 0.53
CA CYS A 329 1.50 -2.74 1.68
C CYS A 329 2.74 -3.01 2.55
N GLN A 330 3.58 -4.00 2.21
CA GLN A 330 4.82 -4.26 2.95
C GLN A 330 5.86 -3.13 2.83
N ALA A 331 5.64 -2.17 1.92
CA ALA A 331 6.39 -0.92 1.87
C ALA A 331 6.38 -0.16 3.22
N PHE A 332 5.27 -0.22 3.95
CA PHE A 332 5.11 0.46 5.25
C PHE A 332 4.65 -0.49 6.38
N SER A 333 4.27 -1.74 6.08
CA SER A 333 3.89 -2.75 7.08
C SER A 333 4.53 -4.11 6.72
N PRO A 334 5.82 -4.33 7.06
CA PRO A 334 6.62 -5.42 6.49
C PRO A 334 6.15 -6.84 6.78
N SER A 335 5.49 -7.07 7.93
CA SER A 335 4.96 -8.38 8.32
C SER A 335 3.55 -8.63 7.80
N HIS A 336 2.88 -7.62 7.24
CA HIS A 336 1.49 -7.75 6.82
C HIS A 336 1.35 -8.54 5.51
N VAL A 337 0.35 -9.42 5.49
CA VAL A 337 -0.08 -10.18 4.31
C VAL A 337 -1.60 -10.13 4.27
N CYS A 338 -2.18 -9.58 3.20
CA CYS A 338 -3.61 -9.75 2.93
C CYS A 338 -3.83 -11.11 2.27
N ILE A 339 -4.83 -11.86 2.71
CA ILE A 339 -5.40 -12.98 1.95
C ILE A 339 -6.73 -12.49 1.37
N VAL A 340 -6.80 -12.47 0.04
CA VAL A 340 -7.93 -11.95 -0.72
C VAL A 340 -8.75 -13.12 -1.26
N THR A 341 -10.02 -13.14 -0.88
CA THR A 341 -11.02 -14.12 -1.33
C THR A 341 -12.18 -13.39 -2.02
N PRO A 342 -13.06 -14.09 -2.77
CA PRO A 342 -14.25 -13.47 -3.35
C PRO A 342 -15.12 -12.74 -2.33
N GLU A 343 -15.29 -13.31 -1.14
CA GLU A 343 -16.16 -12.79 -0.08
C GLU A 343 -15.40 -12.01 1.00
N ARG A 344 -14.06 -11.96 0.93
CA ARG A 344 -13.18 -11.13 1.78
C ARG A 344 -12.19 -10.37 0.90
N LEU A 345 -12.62 -9.20 0.43
CA LEU A 345 -11.78 -8.27 -0.33
C LEU A 345 -10.59 -7.82 0.51
N GLY A 346 -9.51 -7.41 -0.15
CA GLY A 346 -8.38 -6.77 0.51
C GLY A 346 -8.85 -5.56 1.32
N LEU A 347 -8.33 -5.39 2.54
CA LEU A 347 -8.82 -4.40 3.51
C LEU A 347 -8.82 -2.94 3.01
N CYS A 348 -8.03 -2.64 1.97
CA CYS A 348 -8.05 -1.34 1.32
C CYS A 348 -9.36 -1.03 0.58
N GLY A 349 -10.11 -2.05 0.17
CA GLY A 349 -11.32 -1.97 -0.66
C GLY A 349 -11.10 -1.98 -2.18
N ALA A 350 -9.88 -1.74 -2.68
CA ALA A 350 -9.57 -1.73 -4.12
C ALA A 350 -8.95 -3.01 -4.68
N VAL A 351 -8.69 -4.02 -3.84
CA VAL A 351 -8.15 -5.30 -4.32
C VAL A 351 -9.18 -6.39 -4.06
N SER A 352 -9.97 -6.70 -5.09
CA SER A 352 -10.81 -7.89 -5.11
C SER A 352 -10.03 -9.14 -5.50
N TRP A 353 -10.67 -10.31 -5.41
CA TRP A 353 -10.08 -11.56 -5.88
C TRP A 353 -9.76 -11.54 -7.38
N LEU A 354 -10.62 -10.92 -8.19
CA LEU A 354 -10.37 -10.76 -9.63
C LEU A 354 -9.17 -9.85 -9.91
N ASP A 355 -9.02 -8.78 -9.13
CA ASP A 355 -7.89 -7.85 -9.28
C ASP A 355 -6.57 -8.53 -8.86
N ALA A 356 -6.59 -9.32 -7.79
CA ALA A 356 -5.42 -10.08 -7.35
C ALA A 356 -5.02 -11.14 -8.39
N LYS A 357 -6.00 -11.84 -8.99
CA LYS A 357 -5.79 -12.75 -10.11
C LYS A 357 -5.16 -12.03 -11.30
N ALA A 358 -5.76 -10.94 -11.76
CA ALA A 358 -5.26 -10.17 -12.89
C ALA A 358 -3.86 -9.61 -12.63
N THR A 359 -3.57 -9.19 -11.40
CA THR A 359 -2.24 -8.74 -10.98
C THR A 359 -1.22 -9.87 -11.10
N ASN A 360 -1.55 -11.09 -10.67
CA ASN A 360 -0.68 -12.26 -10.82
C ASN A 360 -0.48 -12.67 -12.29
N GLU A 361 -1.52 -12.56 -13.12
CA GLU A 361 -1.44 -12.85 -14.55
C GLU A 361 -0.53 -11.85 -15.29
N LEU A 362 -0.58 -10.57 -14.91
CA LEU A 362 0.27 -9.51 -15.47
C LEU A 362 1.72 -9.60 -14.99
N ASP A 363 1.93 -9.95 -13.72
CA ASP A 363 3.24 -10.10 -13.11
C ASP A 363 3.28 -11.30 -12.13
N PRO A 364 3.69 -12.49 -12.60
CA PRO A 364 3.78 -13.68 -11.75
C PRO A 364 4.79 -13.56 -10.61
N GLN A 365 5.75 -12.63 -10.69
CA GLN A 365 6.71 -12.34 -9.60
C GLN A 365 6.29 -11.13 -8.77
N GLY A 366 5.10 -10.60 -9.04
CA GLY A 366 4.56 -9.41 -8.41
C GLY A 366 4.01 -9.63 -7.01
N PRO A 367 3.30 -8.63 -6.47
CA PRO A 367 2.86 -8.64 -5.07
C PRO A 367 1.66 -9.56 -4.80
N CYS A 368 0.98 -10.05 -5.82
CA CYS A 368 -0.15 -10.97 -5.67
C CYS A 368 0.27 -12.39 -6.06
N GLN A 369 0.15 -13.34 -5.13
CA GLN A 369 0.60 -14.72 -5.34
C GLN A 369 -0.54 -15.70 -5.08
N VAL A 370 -0.56 -16.80 -5.84
CA VAL A 370 -1.58 -17.85 -5.70
C VAL A 370 -1.43 -18.55 -4.36
N VAL A 371 -2.54 -18.75 -3.66
CA VAL A 371 -2.63 -19.54 -2.42
C VAL A 371 -3.65 -20.65 -2.65
N THR A 372 -3.23 -21.90 -2.53
CA THR A 372 -4.13 -23.06 -2.64
C THR A 372 -5.10 -23.11 -1.45
N LYS A 373 -6.17 -23.90 -1.58
CA LYS A 373 -7.16 -24.10 -0.52
C LYS A 373 -7.52 -25.57 -0.31
N GLU A 374 -6.57 -26.45 -0.57
CA GLU A 374 -6.76 -27.91 -0.59
C GLU A 374 -6.79 -28.51 0.83
N ARG A 375 -6.15 -27.83 1.80
CA ARG A 375 -5.97 -28.31 3.17
C ARG A 375 -6.72 -27.45 4.18
N CYS A 376 -8.05 -27.41 4.06
CA CYS A 376 -8.91 -26.76 5.06
C CYS A 376 -8.94 -27.58 6.36
N THR A 377 -8.63 -26.94 7.47
CA THR A 377 -8.63 -27.55 8.81
C THR A 377 -9.84 -27.13 9.66
N ASP A 378 -10.42 -25.95 9.38
CA ASP A 378 -11.66 -25.49 10.00
C ASP A 378 -12.43 -24.52 9.08
N GLU A 379 -13.58 -24.96 8.55
CA GLU A 379 -14.46 -24.15 7.69
C GLU A 379 -15.21 -23.04 8.42
N ARG A 380 -15.35 -23.13 9.76
CA ARG A 380 -16.02 -22.10 10.57
C ARG A 380 -15.16 -20.84 10.63
N THR A 381 -13.89 -21.01 11.01
CA THR A 381 -12.91 -19.93 11.10
C THR A 381 -12.23 -19.63 9.77
N GLY A 382 -12.35 -20.52 8.78
CA GLY A 382 -11.66 -20.39 7.51
C GLY A 382 -10.17 -20.63 7.65
N ARG A 383 -9.79 -21.67 8.40
CA ARG A 383 -8.40 -22.06 8.62
C ARG A 383 -7.94 -23.07 7.57
N TYR A 384 -6.79 -22.80 6.98
CA TYR A 384 -6.18 -23.64 5.93
C TYR A 384 -4.68 -23.73 6.17
N GLU A 385 -4.11 -24.93 6.09
CA GLU A 385 -2.65 -25.09 6.18
C GLU A 385 -1.95 -24.35 5.03
N ASP A 386 -2.55 -24.35 3.84
CA ASP A 386 -2.03 -23.64 2.66
C ASP A 386 -1.94 -22.13 2.89
N VAL A 387 -2.91 -21.55 3.62
CA VAL A 387 -2.93 -20.12 3.96
C VAL A 387 -1.87 -19.82 5.02
N ASP A 388 -1.78 -20.65 6.06
CA ASP A 388 -0.78 -20.49 7.12
C ASP A 388 0.65 -20.56 6.55
N GLU A 389 0.94 -21.50 5.65
CA GLU A 389 2.23 -21.60 4.97
C GLU A 389 2.54 -20.35 4.12
N ALA A 390 1.57 -19.86 3.35
CA ALA A 390 1.73 -18.66 2.54
C ALA A 390 1.98 -17.43 3.43
N VAL A 391 1.20 -17.27 4.50
CA VAL A 391 1.35 -16.17 5.45
C VAL A 391 2.71 -16.22 6.11
N ALA A 392 3.15 -17.38 6.62
CA ALA A 392 4.46 -17.54 7.25
C ALA A 392 5.60 -17.22 6.29
N GLN A 393 5.50 -17.66 5.04
CA GLN A 393 6.49 -17.32 4.02
C GLN A 393 6.55 -15.81 3.74
N TYR A 394 5.40 -15.20 3.46
CA TYR A 394 5.33 -13.81 2.99
C TYR A 394 5.45 -12.78 4.11
N SER A 395 5.16 -13.15 5.37
CA SER A 395 5.42 -12.32 6.55
C SER A 395 6.83 -12.50 7.10
N HIS A 396 7.69 -13.28 6.42
CA HIS A 396 9.04 -13.62 6.88
C HIS A 396 9.08 -14.30 8.27
N GLY A 397 8.10 -15.16 8.54
CA GLY A 397 7.95 -15.90 9.80
C GLY A 397 7.38 -15.09 10.95
N ALA A 398 6.99 -13.82 10.74
CA ALA A 398 6.35 -13.02 11.78
C ALA A 398 4.94 -13.50 12.18
N LEU A 399 4.27 -14.24 11.30
CA LEU A 399 2.92 -14.77 11.47
C LEU A 399 2.96 -16.26 11.12
N GLU A 400 2.44 -17.11 12.00
CA GLU A 400 2.38 -18.57 11.75
C GLU A 400 0.98 -19.02 11.34
N HIS A 401 -0.05 -18.31 11.82
CA HIS A 401 -1.43 -18.71 11.66
C HIS A 401 -2.35 -17.55 11.36
N VAL A 402 -3.34 -17.76 10.49
CA VAL A 402 -4.43 -16.81 10.24
C VAL A 402 -5.76 -17.52 10.06
N THR A 403 -6.80 -16.97 10.68
CA THR A 403 -8.20 -17.32 10.34
C THR A 403 -8.82 -16.25 9.44
N LEU A 404 -9.59 -16.71 8.44
CA LEU A 404 -10.23 -15.84 7.46
C LEU A 404 -11.59 -15.32 7.90
N TYR A 405 -12.23 -15.92 8.90
CA TYR A 405 -13.60 -15.59 9.28
C TYR A 405 -13.80 -15.38 10.79
N SER A 406 -12.71 -15.32 11.57
CA SER A 406 -12.72 -15.00 13.00
C SER A 406 -12.03 -13.67 13.30
N LEU A 407 -12.58 -12.96 14.29
CA LEU A 407 -11.98 -11.74 14.87
C LEU A 407 -11.08 -12.04 16.08
N LEU A 408 -11.31 -13.17 16.74
CA LEU A 408 -10.70 -13.53 18.03
C LEU A 408 -9.51 -14.48 17.85
N GLU A 409 -9.69 -15.52 17.05
CA GLU A 409 -8.70 -16.57 16.87
C GLU A 409 -7.77 -16.22 15.71
N ASP A 410 -6.52 -15.81 15.99
CA ASP A 410 -5.50 -15.54 14.97
C ASP A 410 -6.01 -14.66 13.80
N PRO A 411 -6.59 -13.46 14.06
CA PRO A 411 -7.16 -12.64 13.00
C PRO A 411 -6.07 -12.23 11.99
N MET A 412 -6.46 -12.08 10.72
CA MET A 412 -5.58 -11.50 9.71
C MET A 412 -5.13 -10.09 10.15
N THR A 413 -3.83 -9.83 10.03
CA THR A 413 -3.26 -8.53 10.40
C THR A 413 -3.77 -7.40 9.51
N SER A 414 -3.59 -6.15 9.95
CA SER A 414 -3.93 -4.96 9.15
C SER A 414 -2.72 -4.07 8.93
N CYS A 415 -2.57 -3.51 7.72
CA CYS A 415 -1.46 -2.59 7.44
C CYS A 415 -1.74 -1.16 7.93
N GLY A 416 -2.74 -0.47 7.35
CA GLY A 416 -3.08 0.93 7.68
C GLY A 416 -3.95 1.64 6.64
N CYS A 417 -4.13 1.05 5.46
CA CYS A 417 -4.96 1.58 4.39
C CYS A 417 -6.44 1.14 4.45
N PHE A 418 -6.87 0.51 5.55
CA PHE A 418 -8.26 0.08 5.72
C PHE A 418 -9.25 1.26 5.64
N GLU A 419 -10.43 1.00 5.07
CA GLU A 419 -11.53 1.98 5.02
C GLU A 419 -12.27 2.04 6.35
N CYS A 420 -12.39 0.87 7.00
CA CYS A 420 -13.13 0.67 8.23
C CYS A 420 -12.30 -0.11 9.25
N ILE A 421 -12.65 0.04 10.53
CA ILE A 421 -12.12 -0.76 11.62
C ILE A 421 -13.29 -1.34 12.41
N CYS A 422 -13.24 -2.64 12.64
CA CYS A 422 -14.14 -3.38 13.51
C CYS A 422 -13.46 -3.64 14.85
N GLY A 423 -14.19 -3.49 15.95
CA GLY A 423 -13.73 -3.79 17.30
C GLY A 423 -14.83 -4.40 18.16
N ILE A 424 -14.47 -5.32 19.05
CA ILE A 424 -15.41 -5.95 20.00
C ILE A 424 -15.88 -4.93 21.02
N GLU A 425 -17.21 -4.86 21.21
CA GLU A 425 -17.87 -4.06 22.25
C GLU A 425 -18.23 -4.98 23.43
N PRO A 426 -17.51 -4.89 24.56
CA PRO A 426 -17.62 -5.88 25.64
C PRO A 426 -18.96 -5.89 26.36
N CYS A 427 -19.74 -4.80 26.36
CA CYS A 427 -21.00 -4.74 27.10
C CYS A 427 -22.14 -5.46 26.38
N SER A 428 -22.23 -5.33 25.06
CA SER A 428 -23.21 -6.00 24.20
C SER A 428 -22.73 -7.35 23.68
N MET A 429 -21.43 -7.66 23.80
CA MET A 429 -20.80 -8.82 23.17
C MET A 429 -21.01 -8.85 21.64
N GLY A 430 -21.17 -7.66 21.07
CA GLY A 430 -21.23 -7.41 19.63
C GLY A 430 -19.93 -6.77 19.14
N VAL A 431 -19.99 -6.20 17.94
CA VAL A 431 -18.92 -5.43 17.33
C VAL A 431 -19.39 -4.06 16.91
N VAL A 432 -18.54 -3.05 17.10
CA VAL A 432 -18.69 -1.73 16.49
C VAL A 432 -17.79 -1.61 15.28
N ILE A 433 -18.25 -0.89 14.28
CA ILE A 433 -17.43 -0.53 13.12
C ILE A 433 -17.39 0.99 13.01
N THR A 434 -16.23 1.56 12.71
CA THR A 434 -16.07 2.96 12.34
C THR A 434 -15.31 3.09 11.02
N CYS A 435 -15.35 4.26 10.38
CA CYS A 435 -14.71 4.51 9.09
C CYS A 435 -13.85 5.77 9.10
N ARG A 436 -12.94 5.85 8.13
CA ARG A 436 -11.92 6.91 8.03
C ARG A 436 -12.49 8.32 7.99
N GLU A 437 -13.70 8.47 7.45
CA GLU A 437 -14.39 9.75 7.28
C GLU A 437 -15.11 10.23 8.54
N TYR A 438 -15.43 9.30 9.46
CA TYR A 438 -16.10 9.59 10.71
C TYR A 438 -15.09 10.00 11.79
N ALA A 439 -15.20 11.24 12.27
CA ALA A 439 -14.29 11.82 13.26
C ALA A 439 -14.80 11.73 14.71
N GLY A 440 -16.01 11.20 14.91
CA GLY A 440 -16.62 11.08 16.24
C GLY A 440 -16.04 9.91 17.05
N ILE A 441 -16.48 9.85 18.31
CA ILE A 441 -16.14 8.75 19.22
C ILE A 441 -17.09 7.58 18.97
N THR A 442 -16.58 6.36 19.11
CA THR A 442 -17.37 5.12 19.03
C THR A 442 -17.78 4.65 20.42
N PRO A 443 -18.69 3.67 20.54
CA PRO A 443 -18.99 3.00 21.82
C PRO A 443 -17.79 2.34 22.53
N LEU A 444 -16.63 2.25 21.88
CA LEU A 444 -15.37 1.81 22.52
C LEU A 444 -14.63 2.94 23.23
N GLY A 445 -15.17 4.16 23.24
CA GLY A 445 -14.48 5.34 23.78
C GLY A 445 -13.29 5.80 22.92
N MET A 446 -13.23 5.37 21.67
CA MET A 446 -12.13 5.67 20.73
C MET A 446 -12.67 6.22 19.42
N THR A 447 -11.91 7.14 18.82
CA THR A 447 -12.08 7.60 17.43
C THR A 447 -11.47 6.59 16.44
N PHE A 448 -11.77 6.74 15.15
CA PHE A 448 -11.12 5.95 14.09
C PHE A 448 -9.58 6.01 14.17
N SER A 449 -9.01 7.18 14.46
CA SER A 449 -7.55 7.35 14.50
C SER A 449 -6.90 6.59 15.65
N GLU A 450 -7.57 6.54 16.81
CA GLU A 450 -7.10 5.78 17.97
C GLU A 450 -7.22 4.28 17.72
N MET A 451 -8.35 3.80 17.20
CA MET A 451 -8.51 2.40 16.79
C MET A 451 -7.49 1.99 15.72
N ALA A 452 -7.19 2.88 14.77
CA ALA A 452 -6.20 2.62 13.71
C ALA A 452 -4.80 2.39 14.29
N SER A 453 -4.44 3.12 15.34
CA SER A 453 -3.15 2.98 16.02
C SER A 453 -2.99 1.65 16.75
N MET A 454 -4.11 1.03 17.16
CA MET A 454 -4.12 -0.28 17.81
C MET A 454 -4.15 -1.44 16.82
N THR A 455 -4.72 -1.24 15.63
CA THR A 455 -5.02 -2.33 14.68
C THR A 455 -3.98 -2.44 13.56
N GLY A 456 -3.37 -1.32 13.15
CA GLY A 456 -2.42 -1.27 12.04
C GLY A 456 -1.03 -1.85 12.35
N GLY A 457 -0.15 -1.83 11.35
CA GLY A 457 1.26 -2.17 11.50
C GLY A 457 1.62 -3.64 11.26
N GLY A 458 0.68 -4.49 10.89
CA GLY A 458 0.95 -5.90 10.57
C GLY A 458 1.09 -6.78 11.81
N VAL A 459 0.36 -6.43 12.87
CA VAL A 459 0.27 -7.16 14.15
C VAL A 459 -1.07 -7.89 14.22
N GLN A 460 -1.11 -9.08 14.84
CA GLN A 460 -2.37 -9.76 15.13
C GLN A 460 -2.98 -9.16 16.39
N THR A 461 -4.21 -8.67 16.25
CA THR A 461 -4.92 -7.94 17.29
C THR A 461 -6.26 -8.61 17.55
N PRO A 462 -6.31 -9.72 18.31
CA PRO A 462 -7.56 -10.35 18.70
C PRO A 462 -8.59 -9.32 19.20
N GLY A 463 -9.78 -9.34 18.61
CA GLY A 463 -10.85 -8.39 18.91
C GLY A 463 -10.87 -7.11 18.06
N PHE A 464 -9.87 -6.87 17.21
CA PHE A 464 -9.81 -5.73 16.30
C PHE A 464 -9.36 -6.15 14.89
N MET A 465 -10.00 -5.60 13.85
CA MET A 465 -9.55 -5.80 12.48
C MET A 465 -9.84 -4.59 11.58
N GLY A 466 -8.93 -4.29 10.67
CA GLY A 466 -9.16 -3.38 9.56
C GLY A 466 -9.78 -4.12 8.37
N HIS A 467 -10.75 -3.49 7.70
CA HIS A 467 -11.38 -4.06 6.50
C HIS A 467 -11.91 -2.97 5.55
N GLY A 468 -12.28 -3.38 4.34
CA GLY A 468 -12.97 -2.53 3.37
C GLY A 468 -14.47 -2.44 3.67
N LYS A 469 -15.17 -1.42 3.16
CA LYS A 469 -16.61 -1.22 3.38
C LYS A 469 -17.45 -2.39 2.88
N HIS A 470 -17.08 -2.97 1.73
CA HIS A 470 -17.81 -4.08 1.12
C HIS A 470 -17.81 -5.37 1.95
N TYR A 471 -16.81 -5.56 2.82
CA TYR A 471 -16.73 -6.78 3.64
C TYR A 471 -17.83 -6.84 4.71
N ILE A 472 -18.42 -5.70 5.12
CA ILE A 472 -19.42 -5.64 6.19
C ILE A 472 -20.67 -6.46 5.84
N ALA A 473 -21.10 -6.42 4.58
CA ALA A 473 -22.26 -7.15 4.07
C ALA A 473 -21.87 -8.48 3.41
N SER A 474 -20.73 -9.07 3.79
CA SER A 474 -20.33 -10.39 3.31
C SER A 474 -20.96 -11.49 4.16
N HIS A 475 -21.35 -12.61 3.53
CA HIS A 475 -21.74 -13.82 4.23
C HIS A 475 -20.60 -14.46 5.04
N LYS A 476 -19.35 -14.07 4.75
CA LYS A 476 -18.15 -14.51 5.49
C LYS A 476 -17.71 -13.51 6.55
N PHE A 477 -18.33 -12.32 6.62
CA PHE A 477 -18.07 -11.35 7.68
C PHE A 477 -18.28 -12.03 9.03
N LEU A 478 -17.23 -12.11 9.85
CA LEU A 478 -17.24 -12.70 11.20
C LEU A 478 -18.04 -14.00 11.32
N LYS A 479 -17.99 -14.87 10.30
CA LYS A 479 -18.79 -16.10 10.24
C LYS A 479 -18.59 -16.95 11.49
N ALA A 480 -17.38 -16.96 12.03
CA ALA A 480 -17.03 -17.73 13.22
C ALA A 480 -17.70 -17.22 14.51
N GLU A 481 -17.96 -15.91 14.60
CA GLU A 481 -18.60 -15.25 15.75
C GLU A 481 -20.11 -15.06 15.56
N GLY A 482 -20.66 -15.40 14.39
CA GLY A 482 -22.09 -15.24 14.08
C GLY A 482 -22.40 -13.97 13.29
N GLY A 483 -21.45 -13.53 12.47
CA GLY A 483 -21.59 -12.62 11.34
C GLY A 483 -22.29 -11.29 11.58
N VAL A 484 -23.09 -10.84 10.61
CA VAL A 484 -23.72 -9.51 10.67
C VAL A 484 -24.61 -9.34 11.90
N GLY A 485 -25.13 -10.43 12.48
CA GLY A 485 -25.89 -10.39 13.74
C GLY A 485 -25.11 -9.85 14.95
N ARG A 486 -23.76 -9.81 14.88
CA ARG A 486 -22.90 -9.17 15.89
C ARG A 486 -22.74 -7.67 15.70
N LEU A 487 -23.06 -7.11 14.54
CA LEU A 487 -22.88 -5.69 14.26
C LEU A 487 -23.89 -4.87 15.07
N VAL A 488 -23.42 -4.10 16.06
CA VAL A 488 -24.30 -3.33 16.96
C VAL A 488 -24.24 -1.83 16.75
N TRP A 489 -23.15 -1.32 16.17
CA TRP A 489 -22.98 0.12 15.94
C TRP A 489 -22.18 0.41 14.67
N LEU A 490 -22.63 1.39 13.90
CA LEU A 490 -22.04 1.85 12.64
C LEU A 490 -22.35 3.33 12.41
N PRO A 491 -21.42 4.18 11.90
CA PRO A 491 -21.74 5.56 11.55
C PRO A 491 -22.89 5.64 10.57
N LYS A 492 -23.80 6.60 10.75
CA LYS A 492 -25.02 6.71 9.96
C LYS A 492 -24.75 6.77 8.46
N GLU A 493 -23.74 7.55 8.05
CA GLU A 493 -23.39 7.70 6.64
C GLU A 493 -22.94 6.37 6.03
N LEU A 494 -22.12 5.59 6.74
CA LEU A 494 -21.70 4.27 6.28
C LEU A 494 -22.86 3.29 6.28
N LYS A 495 -23.73 3.35 7.29
CA LYS A 495 -24.95 2.54 7.37
C LYS A 495 -25.86 2.78 6.18
N ASP A 496 -26.07 4.03 5.81
CA ASP A 496 -26.91 4.39 4.67
C ASP A 496 -26.25 3.98 3.33
N GLN A 497 -24.91 3.98 3.23
CA GLN A 497 -24.18 3.48 2.05
C GLN A 497 -24.35 1.96 1.82
N ILE A 498 -24.38 1.15 2.89
CA ILE A 498 -24.43 -0.32 2.78
C ILE A 498 -25.80 -0.92 3.10
N ARG A 499 -26.79 -0.10 3.45
CA ARG A 499 -28.10 -0.49 3.97
C ARG A 499 -28.75 -1.65 3.22
N ASP A 500 -28.88 -1.50 1.90
CA ASP A 500 -29.60 -2.48 1.07
C ASP A 500 -28.90 -3.85 1.10
N LYS A 501 -27.57 -3.85 0.94
CA LYS A 501 -26.76 -5.08 0.98
C LYS A 501 -26.74 -5.72 2.38
N LEU A 502 -26.69 -4.89 3.43
CA LEU A 502 -26.70 -5.34 4.82
C LEU A 502 -28.04 -6.00 5.16
N ASN A 503 -29.16 -5.40 4.74
CA ASN A 503 -30.49 -5.99 4.90
C ASN A 503 -30.67 -7.27 4.10
N GLU A 504 -30.19 -7.33 2.85
CA GLU A 504 -30.19 -8.56 2.04
C GLU A 504 -29.45 -9.70 2.76
N THR A 505 -28.23 -9.43 3.24
CA THR A 505 -27.42 -10.42 3.98
C THR A 505 -28.10 -10.87 5.27
N ALA A 506 -28.66 -9.94 6.05
CA ALA A 506 -29.34 -10.26 7.29
C ALA A 506 -30.66 -11.02 7.06
N LYS A 507 -31.35 -10.75 5.95
CA LYS A 507 -32.53 -11.51 5.53
C LYS A 507 -32.16 -12.94 5.21
N ASP A 508 -31.08 -13.15 4.47
CA ASP A 508 -30.60 -14.48 4.10
C ASP A 508 -30.09 -15.29 5.31
N MET A 509 -29.43 -14.63 6.26
CA MET A 509 -28.83 -15.30 7.43
C MET A 509 -29.78 -15.47 8.62
N TYR A 510 -30.67 -14.52 8.88
CA TYR A 510 -31.48 -14.45 10.11
C TYR A 510 -32.97 -14.20 9.88
N ASP A 511 -33.43 -14.12 8.63
CA ASP A 511 -34.81 -13.79 8.26
C ASP A 511 -35.27 -12.39 8.73
N ILE A 512 -34.33 -11.43 8.84
CA ILE A 512 -34.59 -10.05 9.30
C ILE A 512 -34.53 -9.07 8.12
N ASP A 513 -35.65 -8.44 7.78
CA ASP A 513 -35.74 -7.52 6.63
C ASP A 513 -35.15 -6.12 6.89
N ASN A 514 -35.23 -5.63 8.14
CA ASN A 514 -34.87 -4.26 8.51
C ASN A 514 -33.66 -4.19 9.46
N PHE A 515 -32.72 -5.13 9.32
CA PHE A 515 -31.59 -5.27 10.23
C PHE A 515 -30.75 -3.99 10.38
N ALA A 516 -30.56 -3.23 9.31
CA ALA A 516 -29.84 -1.95 9.37
C ALA A 516 -30.49 -0.97 10.37
N ASP A 517 -31.81 -0.96 10.53
CA ASP A 517 -32.47 -0.09 11.51
C ASP A 517 -32.31 -0.57 12.96
N MET A 518 -31.88 -1.81 13.15
CA MET A 518 -31.59 -2.39 14.46
C MET A 518 -30.13 -2.10 14.89
N VAL A 519 -29.26 -1.67 13.97
CA VAL A 519 -27.88 -1.28 14.26
C VAL A 519 -27.84 0.20 14.67
N ALA A 520 -27.27 0.48 15.84
CA ALA A 520 -27.16 1.84 16.36
C ALA A 520 -26.20 2.69 15.51
N ASP A 521 -26.37 4.01 15.59
CA ASP A 521 -25.44 5.00 15.02
C ASP A 521 -25.28 6.19 15.98
N GLU A 522 -24.51 7.21 15.57
CA GLU A 522 -24.26 8.42 16.36
C GLU A 522 -25.51 9.30 16.59
N THR A 523 -26.64 9.01 15.94
CA THR A 523 -27.91 9.72 16.16
C THR A 523 -28.76 9.08 17.25
N ASN A 524 -28.57 7.79 17.53
CA ASN A 524 -29.27 7.04 18.58
C ASN A 524 -28.41 6.79 19.83
N CYS A 525 -27.08 6.73 19.65
CA CYS A 525 -26.07 6.61 20.69
C CYS A 525 -25.05 7.75 20.53
N PRO A 526 -25.43 9.01 20.85
CA PRO A 526 -24.65 10.20 20.52
C PRO A 526 -23.37 10.35 21.34
N ASN A 527 -23.32 9.77 22.54
CA ASN A 527 -22.16 9.88 23.42
C ASN A 527 -21.17 8.73 23.26
N GLY A 528 -21.50 7.71 22.45
CA GLY A 528 -20.74 6.47 22.41
C GLY A 528 -20.71 5.79 23.78
N ASP A 529 -21.80 5.88 24.53
CA ASP A 529 -21.92 5.23 25.85
C ASP A 529 -22.44 3.79 25.67
N PRO A 530 -21.73 2.76 26.19
CA PRO A 530 -22.20 1.38 26.16
C PRO A 530 -23.58 1.18 26.82
N GLU A 531 -23.96 1.98 27.83
CA GLU A 531 -25.29 1.90 28.44
C GLU A 531 -26.39 2.40 27.50
N GLU A 532 -26.13 3.52 26.79
CA GLU A 532 -27.04 4.03 25.75
C GLU A 532 -27.18 3.02 24.61
N LEU A 533 -26.06 2.40 24.19
CA LEU A 533 -26.06 1.36 23.17
C LEU A 533 -26.93 0.17 23.61
N LEU A 534 -26.70 -0.39 24.79
CA LEU A 534 -27.48 -1.53 25.30
C LEU A 534 -28.97 -1.22 25.43
N ALA A 535 -29.32 0.00 25.85
CA ALA A 535 -30.71 0.45 25.94
C ALA A 535 -31.39 0.44 24.55
N PHE A 536 -30.73 1.00 23.54
CA PHE A 536 -31.23 1.00 22.16
C PHE A 536 -31.36 -0.44 21.61
N LEU A 537 -30.32 -1.27 21.76
CA LEU A 537 -30.35 -2.66 21.31
C LEU A 537 -31.50 -3.45 21.95
N SER A 538 -31.82 -3.18 23.21
CA SER A 538 -32.94 -3.80 23.93
C SER A 538 -34.29 -3.32 23.41
N GLU A 539 -34.43 -2.03 23.09
CA GLU A 539 -35.66 -1.45 22.54
C GLU A 539 -36.01 -2.05 21.19
N VAL A 540 -35.01 -2.19 20.30
CA VAL A 540 -35.21 -2.74 18.95
C VAL A 540 -35.20 -4.26 18.91
N GLY A 541 -34.87 -4.93 20.01
CA GLY A 541 -34.78 -6.39 20.08
C GLY A 541 -33.64 -6.96 19.23
N HIS A 542 -32.45 -6.37 19.33
CA HIS A 542 -31.29 -6.76 18.52
C HIS A 542 -30.92 -8.25 18.70
N PRO A 543 -30.65 -9.02 17.62
CA PRO A 543 -30.38 -10.45 17.72
C PRO A 543 -29.19 -10.80 18.61
N VAL A 544 -28.18 -9.91 18.71
CA VAL A 544 -27.01 -10.08 19.59
C VAL A 544 -27.38 -10.43 21.04
N LEU A 545 -28.50 -9.92 21.55
CA LEU A 545 -28.96 -10.15 22.93
C LEU A 545 -29.38 -11.60 23.21
N SER A 546 -29.59 -12.37 22.14
CA SER A 546 -29.97 -13.79 22.18
C SER A 546 -28.88 -14.74 21.71
N MET A 547 -27.74 -14.20 21.27
CA MET A 547 -26.59 -14.99 20.80
C MET A 547 -25.74 -15.45 21.99
N ASP A 548 -25.03 -16.55 21.80
CA ASP A 548 -24.03 -16.97 22.78
C ASP A 548 -22.97 -15.87 23.00
N PRO A 549 -22.45 -15.67 24.21
CA PRO A 549 -21.35 -14.74 24.44
C PRO A 549 -20.11 -15.10 23.59
N LEU A 550 -19.34 -14.10 23.18
CA LEU A 550 -18.03 -14.33 22.58
C LEU A 550 -17.08 -14.95 23.60
N ASP A 551 -16.26 -15.92 23.17
CA ASP A 551 -15.22 -16.53 24.00
C ASP A 551 -13.95 -15.65 23.92
N ILE A 552 -13.87 -14.66 24.83
CA ILE A 552 -12.84 -13.60 24.85
C ILE A 552 -11.61 -14.00 25.67
#